data_AF-A0A520N185-F1
#
_entry.id   AF-A0A520N185-F1
#
_cell.length_a   1.000
_cell.length_b   1.000
_cell.length_c   1.000
_cell.angle_alpha   90.00
_cell.angle_beta   90.00
_cell.angle_gamma   90.00
#
_symmetry.space_group_name_H-M   'P 1'
#
loop_
_entity.id
_entity.type
_entity.pdbx_description
1 polymer ?
#
loop_
_entity_poly.entity_id
_entity_poly.type
_entity_poly.pdbx_seq_one_letter_code
_entity_poly.pdbx_strand_id
1 'polypeptide(L)' 'MDKLLLVKQLNFKARRGMKETSNIVRKLIDQVDDMTEQDLLELQKFINLDDQKMFDYIFKEREIFFREFSRLKKYFLI' A
#
# COMPACT_ATOMS: atom_id res chain seq x y z
N MET A 1 12.96 6.80 -10.01
CA MET A 1 13.16 5.72 -9.03
C MET A 1 13.15 4.39 -9.76
N ASP A 2 14.04 3.44 -9.47
CA ASP A 2 14.05 2.15 -10.18
C ASP A 2 12.82 1.31 -9.79
N LYS A 3 11.88 1.14 -10.71
CA LYS A 3 10.59 0.46 -10.47
C LYS A 3 10.79 -1.00 -10.06
N LEU A 4 11.81 -1.66 -10.62
CA LEU A 4 12.18 -3.03 -10.28
C LEU A 4 12.68 -3.14 -8.82
N LEU A 5 13.49 -2.20 -8.36
CA LEU A 5 13.93 -2.13 -6.97
C LEU A 5 12.74 -1.92 -6.03
N LEU A 6 11.79 -1.04 -6.39
CA LEU A 6 10.59 -0.81 -5.60
C LEU A 6 9.72 -2.07 -5.50
N VAL A 7 9.49 -2.77 -6.61
CA VAL A 7 8.75 -4.05 -6.64
C VAL A 7 9.42 -5.11 -5.76
N LYS A 8 10.75 -5.21 -5.76
CA LYS A 8 11.47 -6.12 -4.86
C LYS A 8 11.30 -5.76 -3.38
N GLN A 9 11.39 -4.48 -3.05
CA GLN A 9 11.15 -3.98 -1.68
C GLN A 9 9.71 -4.27 -1.24
N LEU A 10 8.74 -3.99 -2.12
CA LEU A 10 7.33 -4.26 -1.88
C LEU A 10 7.07 -5.75 -1.65
N ASN A 11 7.61 -6.63 -2.49
CA ASN A 11 7.49 -8.08 -2.33
C ASN A 11 8.11 -8.57 -1.02
N PHE A 12 9.27 -8.03 -0.63
CA PHE A 12 9.86 -8.33 0.69
C PHE A 12 8.91 -7.92 1.81
N LYS A 13 8.36 -6.71 1.73
CA LYS A 13 7.44 -6.14 2.71
C LYS A 13 6.02 -6.68 2.61
N ALA A 14 5.64 -7.44 1.60
CA ALA A 14 4.33 -8.08 1.50
C ALA A 14 4.19 -9.25 2.50
N ARG A 15 5.31 -9.74 3.04
CA ARG A 15 5.34 -10.72 4.13
C ARG A 15 5.03 -10.01 5.45
N ARG A 16 3.75 -9.98 5.80
CA ARG A 16 3.21 -9.31 6.99
C ARG A 16 2.81 -10.32 8.04
N GLY A 17 2.68 -9.88 9.29
CA GLY A 17 2.17 -10.71 10.40
C GLY A 17 0.66 -10.98 10.28
N MET A 18 -0.07 -10.16 9.53
CA MET A 18 -1.50 -10.31 9.28
C MET A 18 -1.80 -10.73 7.83
N LYS A 19 -2.74 -11.66 7.65
CA LYS A 19 -3.14 -12.17 6.34
C LYS A 19 -3.85 -11.09 5.51
N GLU A 20 -4.65 -10.28 6.18
CA GLU A 20 -5.39 -9.16 5.60
C GLU A 20 -4.44 -8.14 5.00
N THR A 21 -3.48 -7.64 5.78
CA THR A 21 -2.49 -6.66 5.32
C THR A 21 -1.58 -7.24 4.23
N SER A 22 -1.20 -8.52 4.33
CA SER A 22 -0.49 -9.23 3.27
C SER A 22 -1.25 -9.21 1.94
N ASN A 23 -2.56 -9.51 1.97
CA ASN A 23 -3.40 -9.52 0.77
C ASN A 23 -3.55 -8.14 0.15
N ILE A 24 -3.70 -7.11 0.97
CA ILE A 24 -3.77 -5.72 0.51
C ILE A 24 -2.48 -5.32 -0.20
N VAL A 25 -1.32 -5.57 0.43
CA VAL A 25 -0.03 -5.20 -0.17
C VAL A 25 0.19 -5.95 -1.48
N ARG A 26 -0.21 -7.23 -1.57
CA ARG A 26 -0.18 -7.99 -2.84
C ARG A 26 -1.03 -7.34 -3.93
N LYS A 27 -2.30 -7.00 -3.64
CA LYS A 27 -3.17 -6.32 -4.62
C LYS A 27 -2.56 -5.01 -5.13
N LEU A 28 -1.92 -4.25 -4.24
CA LEU A 28 -1.24 -3.01 -4.63
C LEU A 28 -0.01 -3.30 -5.50
N ILE A 29 0.78 -4.33 -5.19
CA ILE A 29 1.92 -4.77 -6.00
C ILE A 29 1.47 -5.14 -7.42
N ASP A 30 0.37 -5.88 -7.56
CA ASP A 30 -0.17 -6.29 -8.86
C ASP A 30 -0.59 -5.09 -9.73
N GLN A 31 -0.85 -3.93 -9.11
CA GLN A 31 -1.24 -2.69 -9.78
C GLN A 31 -0.09 -1.67 -9.87
N VAL A 32 1.11 -1.98 -9.37
CA VAL A 32 2.28 -1.07 -9.40
C VAL A 32 2.63 -0.63 -10.81
N ASP A 33 2.34 -1.47 -11.82
CA ASP A 33 2.67 -1.11 -13.18
C ASP A 33 1.87 0.09 -13.72
N ASP A 34 0.64 0.27 -13.25
CA ASP A 34 -0.27 1.35 -13.60
C ASP A 34 -0.11 2.61 -12.71
N MET A 35 0.75 2.54 -11.70
CA MET A 35 0.97 3.64 -10.74
C MET A 35 1.90 4.71 -11.30
N THR A 36 1.51 5.98 -11.12
CA THR A 36 2.39 7.12 -11.39
C THR A 36 3.50 7.23 -10.35
N GLU A 37 4.58 7.97 -10.62
CA GLU A 37 5.65 8.16 -9.63
C GLU A 37 5.15 8.71 -8.30
N GLN A 38 4.14 9.58 -8.32
CA GLN A 38 3.53 10.12 -7.11
C GLN A 38 2.72 9.06 -6.34
N ASP A 39 2.03 8.17 -7.05
CA ASP A 39 1.31 7.04 -6.44
C ASP A 39 2.31 6.08 -5.78
N LEU A 40 3.46 5.83 -6.43
CA LEU A 40 4.52 4.97 -5.90
C LEU A 40 5.17 5.55 -4.63
N LEU A 41 5.38 6.87 -4.57
CA LEU A 41 5.88 7.54 -3.37
C LEU A 41 4.91 7.38 -2.19
N GLU A 42 3.61 7.50 -2.46
CA GLU A 42 2.57 7.32 -1.46
C GLU A 42 2.43 5.86 -1.01
N LEU A 43 2.50 4.92 -1.97
CA LEU A 43 2.57 3.47 -1.70
C LEU A 43 3.76 3.15 -0.79
N GLN A 44 4.93 3.74 -1.07
CA GLN A 44 6.13 3.48 -0.27
C GLN A 44 5.96 3.95 1.18
N LYS A 45 5.30 5.09 1.41
CA LYS A 45 4.93 5.54 2.77
C LYS A 45 3.95 4.55 3.41
N PHE A 46 2.96 4.09 2.66
CA PHE A 46 1.92 3.20 3.15
C PHE A 46 2.47 1.83 3.59
N ILE A 47 3.32 1.20 2.78
CA ILE A 47 3.95 -0.08 3.12
C ILE A 47 4.96 0.05 4.27
N ASN A 48 5.37 1.25 4.65
CA ASN A 48 6.27 1.44 5.78
C ASN A 48 5.51 1.47 7.12
N LEU A 49 4.17 1.54 7.09
CA LEU A 49 3.34 1.37 8.28
C LEU A 49 3.47 -0.06 8.82
N ASP A 50 3.29 -0.21 10.13
CA ASP A 50 3.12 -1.50 10.77
C ASP A 50 1.75 -2.12 10.41
N ASP A 51 1.59 -3.39 10.72
CA ASP A 51 0.38 -4.15 10.39
C ASP A 51 -0.89 -3.61 11.06
N GLN A 52 -0.78 -3.22 12.34
CA GLN A 52 -1.93 -2.75 13.09
C GLN A 52 -2.42 -1.41 12.52
N LYS A 53 -1.50 -0.49 12.26
CA LYS A 53 -1.83 0.82 11.69
C LYS A 53 -2.35 0.72 10.26
N MET A 54 -1.77 -0.17 9.44
CA MET A 54 -2.27 -0.43 8.10
C MET A 54 -3.71 -0.96 8.13
N PHE A 55 -3.97 -1.92 9.02
CA PHE A 55 -5.30 -2.49 9.21
C PHE A 55 -6.29 -1.41 9.66
N ASP A 56 -5.94 -0.64 10.69
CA ASP A 56 -6.81 0.40 11.23
C ASP A 56 -7.13 1.46 10.18
N TYR A 57 -6.14 1.92 9.41
CA TYR A 57 -6.36 2.87 8.31
C TYR A 57 -7.33 2.36 7.24
N ILE A 58 -7.25 1.08 6.86
CA ILE A 58 -8.12 0.53 5.82
C ILE A 58 -9.53 0.24 6.34
N PHE A 59 -9.64 -0.35 7.53
CA PHE A 59 -10.88 -0.96 8.01
C PHE A 59 -11.61 -0.17 9.08
N LYS A 60 -10.93 0.72 9.83
CA LYS A 60 -11.53 1.51 10.92
C LYS A 60 -11.51 3.01 10.66
N GLU A 61 -10.40 3.54 10.18
CA GLU A 61 -10.12 4.97 10.03
C GLU A 61 -10.01 5.38 8.56
N ARG A 62 -10.94 4.87 7.73
CA ARG A 62 -10.89 5.02 6.27
C ARG A 62 -10.86 6.48 5.81
N GLU A 63 -11.49 7.39 6.56
CA GLU A 63 -11.44 8.83 6.28
C GLU A 63 -10.03 9.42 6.47
N ILE A 64 -9.32 9.01 7.53
CA ILE A 64 -7.94 9.42 7.77
C ILE A 64 -7.04 8.85 6.68
N PHE A 65 -7.24 7.57 6.33
CA PHE A 65 -6.52 6.94 5.23
C PHE A 65 -6.72 7.70 3.91
N PHE A 66 -7.95 8.06 3.54
CA PHE A 66 -8.19 8.81 2.30
C PHE A 66 -7.65 10.24 2.34
N ARG A 67 -7.47 10.82 3.52
CA ARG A 67 -6.82 12.13 3.66
C ARG A 67 -5.31 12.03 3.51
N GLU A 68 -4.67 11.04 4.15
CA GLU A 68 -3.21 10.88 4.14
C GLU A 68 -2.69 10.17 2.88
N PHE A 69 -3.49 9.28 2.30
CA PHE A 69 -3.18 8.47 1.12
C PHE A 69 -4.24 8.65 0.02
N SER A 70 -4.49 9.92 -0.31
CA SER A 70 -5.53 10.31 -1.26
C SER A 70 -5.34 9.73 -2.67
N ARG A 71 -4.08 9.51 -3.09
CA ARG A 71 -3.75 8.97 -4.40
C ARG A 71 -3.94 7.46 -4.45
N LEU A 72 -3.70 6.78 -3.33
CA LEU A 72 -3.90 5.34 -3.24
C LEU A 72 -5.37 4.96 -3.25
N LYS A 73 -6.28 5.85 -2.85
CA LYS A 73 -7.73 5.61 -2.81
C LYS A 73 -8.29 4.86 -4.03
N LYS A 74 -7.85 5.20 -5.24
CA LYS A 74 -8.33 4.58 -6.50
C LYS A 74 -7.94 3.10 -6.67
N TYR A 75 -6.91 2.64 -5.95
CA TYR A 75 -6.44 1.24 -5.95
C TYR A 75 -7.11 0.39 -4.86
N PHE A 76 -7.85 1.03 -3.94
CA PHE A 76 -8.57 0.40 -2.84
C PHE A 76 -10.09 0.31 -3.09
N LEU A 77 -10.50 0.17 -4.35
CA LEU A 77 -11.89 -0.14 -4.71
C LEU A 77 -12.22 -1.55 -4.18
N ILE A 78 -12.73 -1.58 -2.95
CA ILE A 78 -13.39 -2.69 -2.27
C ILE A 78 -14.89 -2.40 -2.34
#